data_AF-A0A1I7XCT4-F1
#
_entry.id   AF-A0A1I7XCT4-F1
#
_cell.length_a   1.000
_cell.length_b   1.000
_cell.length_c   1.000
_cell.angle_alpha   90.00
_cell.angle_beta   90.00
_cell.angle_gamma   90.00
#
_symmetry.space_group_name_H-M   'P 1'
#
loop_
_entity.id
_entity.type
_entity.pdbx_description
1 polymer ?
#
loop_
_entity_poly.entity_id
_entity_poly.type
_entity_poly.pdbx_seq_one_letter_code
_entity_poly.pdbx_strand_id
1 'polypeptide(L)'
;MATPKEFYFVIVGHNDQPIFELDFPVGDRKKKKSRAELIYRHLNQFIAHAALDIVDEHTLVNNQMYLKVILNLIVEMYETYIKHSMNPFYEIDSPIRSSAFDQKAILYGRKYLI
;
A
#
# COMPACT_ATOMS: atom_id res chain seq x y z
N MET A 1 2.44 -23.67 15.59
CA MET A 1 2.98 -23.12 14.33
C MET A 1 2.38 -21.74 14.15
N ALA A 2 3.20 -20.68 14.14
CA ALA A 2 2.68 -19.32 13.93
C ALA A 2 2.25 -19.18 12.46
N THR A 3 1.01 -18.78 12.22
CA THR A 3 0.54 -18.44 10.88
C THR A 3 1.32 -17.22 10.38
N PRO A 4 1.81 -17.23 9.13
CA PRO A 4 2.48 -16.05 8.57
C PRO A 4 1.51 -14.86 8.60
N LYS A 5 2.02 -13.70 9.03
CA LYS A 5 1.21 -12.47 9.06
C LYS A 5 0.96 -12.00 7.64
N GLU A 6 -0.28 -11.70 7.33
CA GLU A 6 -0.69 -11.13 6.05
C GLU A 6 -0.84 -9.61 6.21
N PHE A 7 -0.36 -8.87 5.22
CA PHE A 7 -0.46 -7.41 5.19
C PHE A 7 -1.05 -6.96 3.87
N TYR A 8 -1.92 -5.96 3.93
CA TYR A 8 -2.45 -5.25 2.78
C TYR A 8 -1.88 -3.82 2.81
N PHE A 9 -1.14 -3.47 1.78
CA PHE A 9 -0.52 -2.15 1.62
C PHE A 9 -1.21 -1.41 0.48
N VAL A 10 -1.58 -0.15 0.72
CA VAL A 10 -2.25 0.70 -0.26
C VAL A 10 -1.65 2.11 -0.21
N ILE A 11 -1.48 2.73 -1.38
CA ILE A 11 -1.26 4.17 -1.51
C ILE A 11 -2.54 4.76 -2.07
N VAL A 12 -3.04 5.79 -1.40
CA VAL A 12 -4.30 6.47 -1.74
C VAL A 12 -3.97 7.85 -2.31
N GLY A 13 -4.63 8.21 -3.41
CA GLY A 13 -4.54 9.51 -4.06
C GLY A 13 -5.46 10.55 -3.41
N HIS A 14 -5.51 11.75 -3.97
CA HIS A 14 -6.21 12.88 -3.33
C HIS A 14 -7.75 12.79 -3.30
N ASN A 15 -8.37 11.94 -4.13
CA ASN A 15 -9.83 11.75 -4.17
C ASN A 15 -10.22 10.37 -3.59
N ASP A 16 -9.52 9.93 -2.54
CA ASP A 16 -9.71 8.65 -1.86
C ASP A 16 -9.60 7.40 -2.76
N GLN A 17 -8.98 7.55 -3.94
CA GLN A 17 -8.79 6.44 -4.87
C GLN A 17 -7.49 5.68 -4.57
N PRO A 18 -7.51 4.33 -4.56
CA PRO A 18 -6.28 3.56 -4.48
C PRO A 18 -5.47 3.74 -5.78
N ILE A 19 -4.24 4.25 -5.66
CA ILE A 19 -3.31 4.43 -6.80
C ILE A 19 -2.27 3.31 -6.87
N PHE A 20 -2.08 2.57 -5.78
CA PHE A 20 -1.23 1.38 -5.71
C PHE A 20 -1.72 0.44 -4.62
N GLU A 21 -1.71 -0.88 -4.88
CA GLU A 21 -2.14 -1.91 -3.94
C GLU A 21 -1.15 -3.10 -3.97
N LEU A 22 -0.86 -3.68 -2.81
CA LEU A 22 0.00 -4.84 -2.70
C LEU A 22 -0.36 -5.73 -1.49
N ASP A 23 -0.57 -7.01 -1.76
CA ASP A 23 -0.75 -8.04 -0.74
C ASP A 23 0.62 -8.67 -0.37
N PHE A 24 0.90 -8.81 0.93
CA PHE A 24 2.05 -9.54 1.46
C PHE A 24 1.59 -10.75 2.30
N PRO A 25 2.22 -11.93 2.13
CA PRO A 25 3.22 -12.25 1.12
C PRO A 25 2.64 -12.19 -0.30
N VAL A 26 3.49 -11.88 -1.28
CA VAL A 26 3.06 -11.74 -2.68
C VAL A 26 2.59 -13.11 -3.17
N GLY A 27 1.27 -13.27 -3.28
CA GLY A 27 0.65 -14.47 -3.84
C GLY A 27 0.96 -14.65 -5.32
N ASP A 28 0.80 -15.87 -5.81
CA ASP A 28 1.06 -16.20 -7.20
C ASP A 28 0.00 -15.54 -8.12
N ARG A 29 0.38 -14.46 -8.80
CA ARG A 29 -0.52 -13.65 -9.65
C ARG A 29 -1.19 -14.48 -10.77
N LYS A 30 -0.66 -15.66 -11.10
CA LYS A 30 -1.19 -16.57 -12.13
C LYS A 30 -2.26 -17.54 -11.64
N LYS A 31 -2.46 -17.67 -10.32
CA LYS A 31 -3.44 -18.59 -9.75
C LYS A 31 -4.83 -17.95 -9.78
N LYS A 32 -5.85 -18.69 -10.24
CA LYS A 32 -7.23 -18.23 -10.23
C LYS A 32 -7.65 -18.01 -8.77
N LYS A 33 -7.91 -16.75 -8.39
CA LYS A 33 -8.27 -16.40 -7.02
C LYS A 33 -9.60 -17.04 -6.64
N SER A 34 -9.68 -17.60 -5.44
CA SER A 34 -10.92 -18.20 -4.95
C SER A 34 -11.98 -17.13 -4.64
N ARG A 35 -13.26 -17.50 -4.56
CA ARG A 35 -14.34 -16.57 -4.16
C ARG A 35 -14.08 -15.96 -2.78
N ALA A 36 -13.54 -16.76 -1.85
CA ALA A 36 -13.15 -16.29 -0.54
C ALA A 36 -12.04 -15.23 -0.62
N GLU A 37 -10.97 -15.46 -1.40
CA GLU A 37 -9.88 -14.50 -1.60
C GLU A 37 -10.33 -13.18 -2.23
N LEU A 38 -11.36 -13.20 -3.09
CA LEU A 38 -11.96 -11.98 -3.63
C LEU A 38 -12.68 -11.19 -2.54
N ILE A 39 -13.46 -11.87 -1.70
CA ILE A 39 -14.18 -11.25 -0.58
C ILE A 39 -13.18 -10.64 0.42
N TYR A 40 -12.12 -11.35 0.77
CA TYR A 40 -11.09 -10.84 1.69
C TYR A 40 -10.40 -9.59 1.13
N ARG A 41 -10.11 -9.52 -0.18
CA ARG A 41 -9.55 -8.31 -0.78
C ARG A 41 -10.49 -7.12 -0.75
N HIS A 42 -11.77 -7.32 -1.07
CA HIS A 42 -12.76 -6.24 -0.96
C HIS A 42 -12.97 -5.80 0.49
N LEU A 43 -12.89 -6.73 1.44
CA LEU A 43 -12.94 -6.40 2.86
C LEU A 43 -11.74 -5.54 3.28
N ASN A 44 -10.53 -5.90 2.83
CA ASN A 44 -9.33 -5.09 3.10
C ASN A 44 -9.44 -3.69 2.51
N GLN A 45 -9.97 -3.55 1.29
CA GLN A 45 -10.25 -2.25 0.66
C GLN A 45 -11.28 -1.44 1.47
N PHE A 46 -12.37 -2.08 1.91
CA PHE A 46 -13.38 -1.43 2.75
C PHE A 46 -12.80 -0.94 4.07
N ILE A 47 -12.01 -1.79 4.76
CA ILE A 47 -11.36 -1.43 6.02
C ILE A 47 -10.37 -0.28 5.81
N ALA A 48 -9.57 -0.32 4.74
CA ALA A 48 -8.62 0.75 4.44
C ALA A 48 -9.30 2.08 4.14
N HIS A 49 -10.39 2.07 3.38
CA HIS A 49 -11.17 3.28 3.10
C HIS A 49 -11.81 3.84 4.38
N ALA A 50 -12.41 2.99 5.22
CA ALA A 50 -12.98 3.42 6.50
C ALA A 50 -11.92 3.95 7.49
N ALA A 51 -10.64 3.60 7.30
CA ALA A 51 -9.55 4.11 8.12
C ALA A 51 -9.10 5.52 7.71
N LEU A 52 -9.41 5.99 6.49
CA LEU A 52 -8.98 7.31 6.00
C LEU A 52 -9.55 8.45 6.85
N ASP A 53 -10.83 8.39 7.20
CA ASP A 53 -11.48 9.39 8.06
C ASP A 53 -10.71 9.62 9.38
N ILE A 54 -10.26 8.52 10.00
CA ILE A 54 -9.50 8.57 11.27
C ILE A 54 -8.11 9.16 11.04
N VAL A 55 -7.46 8.82 9.92
CA VAL A 55 -6.14 9.34 9.58
C VAL A 55 -6.24 10.85 9.32
N ASP A 56 -7.22 11.29 8.54
CA ASP A 56 -7.43 12.69 8.20
C ASP A 56 -7.65 13.54 9.45
N GLU A 57 -8.55 13.12 10.36
CA GLU A 57 -8.77 13.80 11.64
C GLU A 57 -7.46 13.91 12.45
N HIS A 58 -6.65 12.85 12.47
CA HIS A 58 -5.39 12.83 13.21
C HIS A 58 -4.31 13.73 12.57
N THR A 59 -4.27 13.86 11.24
CA THR A 59 -3.29 14.72 10.55
C THR A 59 -3.53 16.21 10.78
N LEU A 60 -4.77 16.63 11.09
CA LEU A 60 -5.09 18.02 11.43
C LEU A 60 -4.45 18.46 12.76
N VAL A 61 -4.22 17.52 13.68
CA VAL A 61 -3.72 17.80 15.04
C VAL A 61 -2.26 17.41 15.19
N ASN A 62 -1.77 16.45 14.41
CA ASN A 62 -0.42 15.91 14.51
C ASN A 62 0.32 15.94 13.17
N ASN A 63 1.48 16.59 13.15
CA ASN A 63 2.34 16.70 11.97
C ASN A 63 3.27 15.49 11.77
N GLN A 64 3.23 14.50 12.67
CA GLN A 64 4.00 13.27 12.51
C GLN A 64 3.33 12.35 11.50
N MET A 65 4.08 11.98 10.47
CA MET A 65 3.66 11.13 9.37
C MET A 65 3.43 9.65 9.76
N TYR A 66 3.34 9.32 11.05
CA TYR A 66 3.71 7.99 11.53
C TYR A 66 2.81 7.39 12.60
N LEU A 67 2.29 6.19 12.29
CA LEU A 67 1.70 5.27 13.26
C LEU A 67 2.59 4.00 13.37
N LYS A 68 3.51 3.97 14.35
CA LYS A 68 4.26 2.77 14.84
C LYS A 68 5.19 2.04 13.83
N VAL A 69 5.79 0.94 14.34
CA VAL A 69 6.76 -0.07 13.83
C VAL A 69 6.97 -0.23 12.31
N ILE A 70 6.01 0.12 11.45
CA ILE A 70 6.10 -0.02 9.98
C ILE A 70 6.83 1.19 9.34
N LEU A 71 7.37 2.10 10.16
CA LEU A 71 8.09 3.33 9.77
C LEU A 71 9.02 3.15 8.57
N ASN A 72 9.91 2.17 8.62
CA ASN A 72 10.95 2.03 7.60
C ASN A 72 10.38 1.65 6.24
N LEU A 73 9.33 0.83 6.18
CA LEU A 73 8.66 0.49 4.93
C LEU A 73 7.97 1.74 4.33
N ILE A 74 7.27 2.49 5.18
CA ILE A 74 6.52 3.69 4.75
C ILE A 74 7.49 4.74 4.19
N VAL A 75 8.60 5.00 4.87
CA VAL A 75 9.62 5.96 4.41
C VAL A 75 10.21 5.57 3.06
N GLU A 76 10.63 4.31 2.90
CA GLU A 76 11.21 3.81 1.64
C GLU A 76 10.20 3.84 0.47
N MET A 77 8.94 3.49 0.76
CA MET A 77 7.86 3.57 -0.22
C MET A 77 7.53 5.01 -0.60
N TYR A 78 7.51 5.92 0.39
CA TYR A 78 7.29 7.35 0.17
C TYR A 78 8.37 7.97 -0.70
N GLU A 79 9.65 7.69 -0.43
CA GLU A 79 10.74 8.13 -1.29
C GLU A 79 10.63 7.58 -2.72
N THR A 80 10.24 6.31 -2.85
CA THR A 80 10.06 5.68 -4.16
C THR A 80 8.90 6.32 -4.93
N TYR A 81 7.82 6.66 -4.23
CA TYR A 81 6.69 7.39 -4.78
C TYR A 81 7.08 8.78 -5.27
N ILE A 82 7.81 9.57 -4.48
CA ILE A 82 8.28 10.90 -4.92
C ILE A 82 9.12 10.79 -6.20
N LYS A 83 10.06 9.84 -6.25
CA LYS A 83 10.90 9.63 -7.44
C LYS A 83 10.05 9.27 -8.67
N HIS A 84 8.95 8.53 -8.48
CA HIS A 84 8.03 8.19 -9.55
C HIS A 84 7.16 9.38 -9.98
N SER A 85 6.64 10.16 -9.03
CA SER A 85 5.76 11.30 -9.30
C SER A 85 6.46 12.48 -9.94
N MET A 86 7.79 12.59 -9.77
CA MET A 86 8.62 13.58 -10.45
C MET A 86 8.87 13.26 -11.93
N ASN A 87 8.41 12.10 -12.43
CA ASN A 87 8.47 11.79 -13.85
C ASN A 87 7.51 12.69 -14.63
N PRO A 88 7.96 13.46 -15.64
CA PRO A 88 7.10 14.36 -16.41
C PRO A 88 5.99 13.63 -17.21
N PHE A 89 6.10 12.31 -17.38
CA PHE A 89 5.09 11.47 -18.02
C PHE A 89 4.12 10.80 -17.05
N TYR A 90 4.27 11.04 -15.74
CA TYR A 90 3.35 10.55 -14.74
C TYR A 90 2.25 11.58 -14.50
N GLU A 91 1.00 11.13 -14.59
CA GLU A 91 -0.15 11.93 -14.18
C GLU A 91 -0.39 11.72 -12.70
N ILE A 92 -0.41 12.80 -11.92
CA ILE A 92 -0.70 12.75 -10.49
C ILE A 92 -2.07 12.06 -10.30
N ASP A 93 -2.17 11.24 -9.25
CA ASP A 93 -3.34 10.41 -8.93
C ASP A 93 -3.73 9.32 -9.96
N SER A 94 -2.95 9.13 -11.02
CA SER A 94 -3.12 7.99 -11.91
C SER A 94 -2.59 6.69 -11.26
N PRO A 95 -3.15 5.51 -11.60
CA PRO A 95 -2.64 4.25 -11.06
C PRO A 95 -1.17 4.02 -11.43
N ILE A 96 -0.35 3.69 -10.42
CA ILE A 96 1.08 3.44 -10.60
C ILE A 96 1.28 2.13 -11.35
N ARG A 97 1.65 2.21 -12.63
CA ARG A 97 1.92 1.06 -13.51
C ARG A 97 3.41 1.00 -13.85
N SER A 98 4.23 0.54 -12.90
CA SER A 98 5.68 0.44 -13.09
C SER A 98 6.23 -0.86 -12.51
N SER A 99 6.85 -1.69 -13.36
CA SER A 99 7.51 -2.92 -12.91
C SER A 99 8.65 -2.64 -11.93
N ALA A 100 9.36 -1.51 -12.07
CA ALA A 100 10.44 -1.14 -11.16
C ALA A 100 9.90 -0.73 -9.79
N PHE A 101 8.73 -0.07 -9.77
CA PHE A 101 8.03 0.28 -8.53
C PHE A 101 7.53 -0.97 -7.80
N ASP A 102 6.88 -1.89 -8.52
CA ASP A 102 6.45 -3.20 -8.00
C ASP A 102 7.62 -3.95 -7.35
N GLN A 103 8.76 -4.05 -8.03
CA GLN A 103 9.93 -4.77 -7.51
C GLN A 103 10.47 -4.14 -6.22
N LYS A 104 10.51 -2.81 -6.13
CA LYS A 104 10.91 -2.10 -4.91
C LYS A 104 9.93 -2.34 -3.77
N ALA A 105 8.63 -2.24 -4.04
CA ALA A 105 7.60 -2.50 -3.02
C ALA A 105 7.73 -3.92 -2.46
N ILE A 106 7.90 -4.91 -3.34
CA ILE A 106 8.10 -6.31 -2.94
C ILE A 106 9.39 -6.48 -2.13
N LEU A 107 10.49 -5.85 -2.55
CA LEU A 107 11.77 -5.88 -1.83
C LEU A 107 11.63 -5.32 -0.41
N TYR A 108 11.04 -4.14 -0.27
CA TYR A 108 10.88 -3.49 1.02
C TYR A 108 9.90 -4.22 1.93
N GLY A 109 8.78 -4.72 1.40
CA GLY A 109 7.84 -5.50 2.22
C GLY A 109 8.46 -6.80 2.72
N ARG A 110 9.28 -7.48 1.91
CA ARG A 110 10.06 -8.64 2.39
C ARG A 110 11.08 -8.28 3.46
N LYS A 111 11.68 -7.09 3.39
CA LYS A 111 12.70 -6.63 4.34
C LYS A 111 12.12 -6.22 5.70
N TYR A 112 10.91 -5.68 5.72
CA TYR A 112 10.35 -5.04 6.93
C TYR A 112 9.09 -5.73 7.50
N LEU A 113 8.40 -6.59 6.74
CA LEU A 113 7.16 -7.25 7.18
C LEU A 113 7.31 -8.75 7.48
N ILE A 114 8.42 -9.35 7.04
CA ILE A 114 8.77 -10.77 7.24
C ILE A 114 9.94 -10.85 8.21
#